data_AF-A0A966WR61-F1
#
_entry.id   AF-A0A966WR61-F1
#
_cell.length_a   1.000
_cell.length_b   1.000
_cell.length_c   1.000
_cell.angle_alpha   90.00
_cell.angle_beta   90.00
_cell.angle_gamma   90.00
#
_symmetry.space_group_name_H-M   'P 1'
#
loop_
_entity.id
_entity.type
_entity.pdbx_description
1 polymer ?
#
loop_
_entity_poly.entity_id
_entity_poly.type
_entity_poly.pdbx_seq_one_letter_code
_entity_poly.pdbx_strand_id
1 'polypeptide(L)'
;MHHSASGFGRRLAIALLAGWFGLANILMGPAGPALAQAVVAAPGDAERLTRPQLEALLAPIALFPDELLMQVLMAATYPLEIVQATRWLAQGQNRQLRAEALVEALQAQPWDPSVKSLIPFADLLRMLNEQLEWTQSLGDAVLAQQQDVLNTVQVLRGRAHALEQLQTSARQVITLAPAEAKLPSSTLVVQPPPQIITIAPAQPDLVFVPVYNPGVVFGRWPHPAYPPFYVPPPPAWGLGNALLTGMAFAGGVAVVGSLWGWARPGWGRGGVYVNV
;
A
#
# COMPACT_ATOMS: atom_id res chain seq x y z
N MET A 1 -45.71 51.86 -32.29
CA MET A 1 -46.06 50.83 -31.28
C MET A 1 -44.77 50.29 -30.70
N HIS A 2 -44.39 50.71 -29.49
CA HIS A 2 -43.39 50.01 -28.68
C HIS A 2 -43.79 50.16 -27.22
N HIS A 3 -44.07 49.02 -26.58
CA HIS A 3 -44.49 48.92 -25.18
C HIS A 3 -43.30 48.64 -24.26
N SER A 4 -43.30 49.41 -23.17
CA SER A 4 -42.79 49.23 -21.79
C SER A 4 -42.35 47.84 -21.27
N ALA A 5 -41.32 47.83 -20.40
CA ALA A 5 -41.29 47.27 -19.01
C ALA A 5 -39.82 47.29 -18.48
N SER A 6 -39.42 48.11 -17.49
CA SER A 6 -39.44 47.88 -16.02
C SER A 6 -38.76 46.56 -15.58
N GLY A 7 -37.92 46.46 -14.54
CA GLY A 7 -37.39 47.40 -13.55
C GLY A 7 -36.45 46.60 -12.63
N PHE A 8 -35.29 47.15 -12.27
CA PHE A 8 -34.33 46.52 -11.34
C PHE A 8 -34.65 46.94 -9.90
N GLY A 9 -34.96 45.95 -9.06
CA GLY A 9 -35.28 46.13 -7.64
C GLY A 9 -34.02 46.23 -6.77
N ARG A 10 -33.95 47.31 -5.98
CA ARG A 10 -33.03 47.58 -4.87
C ARG A 10 -33.08 46.48 -3.81
N ARG A 11 -31.95 46.19 -3.14
CA ARG A 11 -31.86 46.17 -1.65
C ARG A 11 -30.46 46.53 -1.15
N LEU A 12 -30.39 47.71 -0.53
CA LEU A 12 -29.39 48.18 0.41
C LEU A 12 -29.66 47.60 1.81
N ALA A 13 -28.60 47.30 2.56
CA ALA A 13 -28.50 47.37 4.02
C ALA A 13 -26.98 47.49 4.33
N ILE A 14 -26.41 48.60 4.82
CA ILE A 14 -26.50 49.21 6.18
C ILE A 14 -26.09 48.17 7.24
N ALA A 15 -25.12 48.33 8.14
CA ALA A 15 -24.10 49.35 8.43
C ALA A 15 -23.19 48.80 9.56
N LEU A 16 -21.99 49.38 9.68
CA LEU A 16 -21.19 49.69 10.88
C LEU A 16 -20.93 48.63 11.96
N LEU A 17 -19.64 48.47 12.31
CA LEU A 17 -19.12 48.93 13.61
C LEU A 17 -17.59 49.05 13.56
N ALA A 18 -17.10 50.27 13.76
CA ALA A 18 -15.72 50.60 14.08
C ALA A 18 -15.45 50.29 15.57
N GLY A 19 -14.31 49.66 15.87
CA GLY A 19 -13.86 49.36 17.22
C GLY A 19 -12.47 49.97 17.49
N TRP A 20 -12.37 50.70 18.59
CA TRP A 20 -11.29 51.59 19.04
C TRP A 20 -10.15 50.83 19.76
N PHE A 21 -9.00 51.50 19.90
CA PHE A 21 -7.75 51.11 20.60
C PHE A 21 -7.90 50.30 21.91
N GLY A 22 -6.94 49.39 22.13
CA GLY A 22 -6.56 48.88 23.45
C GLY A 22 -5.09 48.46 23.50
N LEU A 23 -4.25 49.28 24.14
CA LEU A 23 -2.91 48.92 24.62
C LEU A 23 -3.03 47.78 25.64
N ALA A 24 -2.39 46.63 25.39
CA ALA A 24 -2.32 45.53 26.34
C ALA A 24 -0.87 45.29 26.79
N ASN A 25 -0.69 45.40 28.10
CA ASN A 25 0.56 45.23 28.85
C ASN A 25 1.24 43.87 28.61
N ILE A 26 2.57 43.90 28.45
CA ILE A 26 3.44 42.72 28.53
C ILE A 26 3.61 42.37 30.02
N LEU A 27 2.94 41.33 30.48
CA LEU A 27 3.24 40.65 31.74
C LEU A 27 3.95 39.33 31.42
N MET A 28 5.25 39.28 31.70
CA MET A 28 6.10 38.09 31.63
C MET A 28 5.76 37.18 32.82
N GLY A 29 4.97 36.13 32.59
CA GLY A 29 4.75 35.04 33.55
C GLY A 29 5.72 33.87 33.30
N PRO A 30 6.09 33.08 34.32
CA PRO A 30 6.98 31.94 34.14
C PRO A 30 6.29 30.84 33.32
N ALA A 31 7.02 30.32 32.33
CA ALA A 31 6.58 29.29 31.40
C ALA A 31 6.20 27.98 32.13
N GLY A 32 4.91 27.63 32.08
CA GLY A 32 4.46 26.26 32.37
C GLY A 32 4.82 25.33 31.21
N PRO A 33 5.00 24.02 31.44
CA PRO A 33 5.30 23.09 30.37
C PRO A 33 4.09 22.99 29.44
N ALA A 34 4.24 23.53 28.23
CA ALA A 34 3.28 23.33 27.16
C ALA A 34 3.32 21.85 26.77
N LEU A 35 2.22 21.12 27.02
CA LEU A 35 2.00 19.82 26.43
C LEU A 35 1.96 20.00 24.91
N ALA A 36 3.02 19.55 24.24
CA ALA A 36 3.07 19.50 22.78
C ALA A 36 1.95 18.56 22.30
N GLN A 37 0.87 19.15 21.78
CA GLN A 37 -0.10 18.42 20.99
C GLN A 37 0.64 17.98 19.72
N ALA A 38 0.86 16.66 19.58
CA ALA A 38 1.33 16.10 18.33
C ALA A 38 0.29 16.42 17.25
N VAL A 39 0.65 17.33 16.34
CA VAL A 39 -0.13 17.58 15.14
C VAL A 39 -0.06 16.30 14.31
N VAL A 40 -1.16 15.56 14.27
CA VAL A 40 -1.36 14.51 13.26
C VAL A 40 -1.41 15.25 11.92
N ALA A 41 -0.40 15.04 11.08
CA ALA A 41 -0.41 15.60 9.73
C ALA A 41 -1.68 15.15 9.00
N ALA A 42 -2.41 16.10 8.42
CA ALA A 42 -3.58 15.78 7.61
C ALA A 42 -3.13 14.97 6.37
N PRO A 43 -3.84 13.90 5.99
CA PRO A 43 -3.57 13.18 4.75
C PRO A 43 -4.06 14.06 3.60
N GLY A 44 -3.16 14.75 2.90
CA GLY A 44 -3.57 15.71 1.87
C GLY A 44 -2.49 16.14 0.88
N ASP A 45 -1.23 16.26 1.31
CA ASP A 45 -0.16 16.80 0.45
C ASP A 45 1.04 15.84 0.34
N ALA A 46 0.79 14.53 0.26
CA ALA A 46 1.84 13.62 -0.17
C ALA A 46 2.15 13.91 -1.65
N GLU A 47 3.40 14.32 -1.92
CA GLU A 47 3.84 14.60 -3.29
C GLU A 47 3.65 13.33 -4.15
N ARG A 48 2.92 13.48 -5.26
CA ARG A 48 2.66 12.39 -6.19
C ARG A 48 3.97 11.88 -6.77
N LEU A 49 4.27 10.60 -6.55
CA LEU A 49 5.48 9.97 -7.06
C LEU A 49 5.43 9.82 -8.58
N THR A 50 6.55 10.09 -9.23
CA THR A 50 6.74 9.85 -10.65
C THR A 50 6.73 8.35 -10.97
N ARG A 51 6.54 8.00 -12.25
CA ARG A 51 6.61 6.61 -12.71
C ARG A 51 7.90 5.87 -12.28
N PRO A 52 9.12 6.42 -12.47
CA PRO A 52 10.33 5.75 -12.00
C PRO A 52 10.37 5.47 -10.49
N GLN A 53 9.87 6.43 -9.69
CA GLN A 53 9.79 6.27 -8.23
C GLN A 53 8.78 5.18 -7.85
N LEU A 54 7.60 5.16 -8.49
CA LEU A 54 6.60 4.10 -8.29
C LEU A 54 7.14 2.72 -8.69
N GLU A 55 7.79 2.60 -9.85
CA GLU A 55 8.37 1.33 -10.30
C GLU A 55 9.40 0.82 -9.27
N ALA A 56 10.26 1.68 -8.74
CA ALA A 56 11.25 1.31 -7.72
C ALA A 56 10.60 0.95 -6.37
N LEU A 57 9.59 1.71 -5.94
CA LEU A 57 8.87 1.52 -4.68
C LEU A 57 8.14 0.17 -4.64
N LEU A 58 7.51 -0.22 -5.75
CA LEU A 58 6.65 -1.40 -5.84
C LEU A 58 7.38 -2.66 -6.30
N ALA A 59 8.59 -2.53 -6.85
CA ALA A 59 9.40 -3.65 -7.32
C ALA A 59 9.52 -4.83 -6.33
N PRO A 60 9.71 -4.65 -5.02
CA PRO A 60 9.88 -5.77 -4.09
C PRO A 60 8.61 -6.58 -3.83
N ILE A 61 7.43 -6.01 -4.10
CA ILE A 61 6.14 -6.65 -3.77
C ILE A 61 5.26 -6.90 -5.00
N ALA A 62 5.63 -6.40 -6.18
CA ALA A 62 4.81 -6.48 -7.38
C ALA A 62 4.46 -7.92 -7.81
N LEU A 63 5.31 -8.89 -7.47
CA LEU A 63 5.09 -10.31 -7.83
C LEU A 63 4.37 -11.11 -6.73
N PHE A 64 3.91 -10.46 -5.64
CA PHE A 64 3.11 -11.14 -4.62
C PHE A 64 1.75 -11.58 -5.17
N PRO A 65 1.16 -12.67 -4.64
CA PRO A 65 -0.22 -13.03 -4.89
C PRO A 65 -1.17 -11.85 -4.64
N ASP A 66 -2.22 -11.72 -5.44
CA ASP A 66 -3.08 -10.53 -5.50
C ASP A 66 -3.68 -10.16 -4.14
N GLU A 67 -4.18 -11.16 -3.39
CA GLU A 67 -4.73 -10.92 -2.06
C GLU A 67 -3.67 -10.48 -1.05
N LEU A 68 -2.48 -11.11 -1.08
CA LEU A 68 -1.36 -10.72 -0.21
C LEU A 68 -0.91 -9.30 -0.51
N LEU A 69 -0.76 -8.97 -1.80
CA LEU A 69 -0.39 -7.63 -2.24
C LEU A 69 -1.38 -6.59 -1.73
N MET A 70 -2.69 -6.86 -1.77
CA MET A 70 -3.70 -5.94 -1.23
C MET A 70 -3.58 -5.73 0.26
N GLN A 71 -3.34 -6.79 1.02
CA GLN A 71 -3.12 -6.66 2.45
C GLN A 71 -1.87 -5.83 2.75
N VAL A 72 -0.78 -6.00 2.00
CA VAL A 72 0.43 -5.19 2.16
C VAL A 72 0.15 -3.71 1.85
N LEU A 73 -0.51 -3.42 0.72
CA LEU A 73 -0.81 -2.05 0.32
C LEU A 73 -1.74 -1.34 1.30
N MET A 74 -2.75 -2.03 1.82
CA MET A 74 -3.66 -1.48 2.84
C MET A 74 -2.97 -1.36 4.20
N ALA A 75 -2.21 -2.36 4.65
CA ALA A 75 -1.50 -2.31 5.93
C ALA A 75 -0.46 -1.18 5.97
N ALA A 76 0.14 -0.85 4.83
CA ALA A 76 1.10 0.25 4.72
C ALA A 76 0.52 1.62 5.08
N THR A 77 -0.82 1.79 5.04
CA THR A 77 -1.48 3.02 5.53
C THR A 77 -1.63 3.05 7.06
N TYR A 78 -1.19 2.00 7.77
CA TYR A 78 -1.23 1.86 9.23
C TYR A 78 0.15 1.50 9.83
N PRO A 79 1.21 2.31 9.59
CA PRO A 79 2.57 1.97 10.00
C PRO A 79 2.73 1.80 11.53
N LEU A 80 1.97 2.53 12.34
CA LEU A 80 1.99 2.36 13.79
C LEU A 80 1.46 0.98 14.20
N GLU A 81 0.39 0.51 13.56
CA GLU A 81 -0.19 -0.80 13.82
C GLU A 81 0.76 -1.92 13.39
N ILE A 82 1.49 -1.75 12.28
CA ILE A 82 2.56 -2.68 11.87
C ILE A 82 3.62 -2.82 12.97
N VAL A 83 4.07 -1.71 13.56
CA VAL A 83 5.05 -1.74 14.66
C VAL A 83 4.48 -2.45 15.89
N GLN A 84 3.23 -2.16 16.25
CA GLN A 84 2.55 -2.81 17.37
C GLN A 84 2.37 -4.32 17.14
N ALA A 85 1.90 -4.70 15.95
CA ALA A 85 1.71 -6.07 15.52
C ALA A 85 3.02 -6.85 15.52
N THR A 86 4.11 -6.26 15.03
CA THR A 86 5.44 -6.87 15.03
C THR A 86 5.92 -7.12 16.46
N ARG A 87 5.76 -6.15 17.36
CA ARG A 87 6.12 -6.30 18.78
C ARG A 87 5.25 -7.33 19.49
N TRP A 88 3.96 -7.34 19.21
CA TRP A 88 3.01 -8.31 19.76
C TRP A 88 3.39 -9.73 19.32
N LEU A 89 3.70 -9.92 18.03
CA LEU A 89 4.15 -11.21 17.51
C LEU A 89 5.49 -11.62 18.11
N ALA A 90 6.39 -10.68 18.42
CA ALA A 90 7.66 -10.98 19.07
C ALA A 90 7.53 -11.48 20.52
N GLN A 91 6.38 -11.33 21.18
CA GLN A 91 6.15 -11.87 22.52
C GLN A 91 6.10 -13.40 22.49
N GLY A 92 6.78 -14.06 23.44
CA GLY A 92 7.01 -15.51 23.41
C GLY A 92 5.74 -16.37 23.33
N GLN A 93 4.67 -15.94 24.01
CA GLN A 93 3.37 -16.61 23.98
C GLN A 93 2.64 -16.47 22.63
N ASN A 94 2.79 -15.32 21.96
CA ASN A 94 2.07 -15.02 20.71
C ASN A 94 2.73 -15.68 19.50
N ARG A 95 4.07 -15.85 19.49
CA ARG A 95 4.79 -16.56 18.41
C ARG A 95 4.31 -17.99 18.19
N GLN A 96 3.76 -18.61 19.23
CA GLN A 96 3.34 -20.00 19.22
C GLN A 96 1.87 -20.17 18.82
N LEU A 97 1.09 -19.09 18.78
CA LEU A 97 -0.30 -19.13 18.38
C LEU A 97 -0.43 -19.51 16.91
N ARG A 98 -1.38 -20.39 16.61
CA ARG A 98 -1.69 -20.89 15.27
C ARG A 98 -3.20 -21.01 15.10
N ALA A 99 -3.65 -21.03 13.85
CA ALA A 99 -5.03 -21.30 13.46
C ALA A 99 -6.06 -20.52 14.32
N GLU A 100 -7.03 -21.19 14.92
CA GLU A 100 -8.14 -20.57 15.66
C GLU A 100 -7.65 -19.76 16.88
N ALA A 101 -6.65 -20.27 17.61
CA ALA A 101 -6.10 -19.56 18.76
C ALA A 101 -5.42 -18.24 18.36
N LEU A 102 -4.81 -18.20 17.16
CA LEU A 102 -4.29 -16.96 16.60
C LEU A 102 -5.42 -16.00 16.25
N VAL A 103 -6.48 -16.49 15.57
CA VAL A 103 -7.63 -15.66 15.18
C VAL A 103 -8.29 -15.04 16.42
N GLU A 104 -8.54 -15.83 17.46
CA GLU A 104 -9.13 -15.37 18.72
C GLU A 104 -8.28 -14.28 19.38
N ALA A 105 -6.97 -14.50 19.48
CA ALA A 105 -6.07 -13.51 20.07
C ALA A 105 -6.02 -12.19 19.27
N LEU A 106 -6.20 -12.26 17.95
CA LEU A 106 -6.27 -11.08 17.07
C LEU A 106 -7.60 -10.32 17.16
N GLN A 107 -8.69 -10.94 17.63
CA GLN A 107 -9.96 -10.23 17.84
C GLN A 107 -9.83 -9.10 18.87
N ALA A 108 -8.99 -9.30 19.89
CA ALA A 108 -8.75 -8.31 20.94
C ALA A 108 -7.86 -7.13 20.47
N GLN A 109 -7.21 -7.24 19.31
CA GLN A 109 -6.33 -6.19 18.81
C GLN A 109 -7.14 -5.15 18.01
N PRO A 110 -6.91 -3.84 18.22
CA PRO A 110 -7.69 -2.79 17.55
C PRO A 110 -7.24 -2.53 16.10
N TRP A 111 -6.34 -3.36 15.55
CA TRP A 111 -5.74 -3.14 14.24
C TRP A 111 -6.71 -3.37 13.08
N ASP A 112 -6.42 -2.72 11.96
CA ASP A 112 -7.07 -2.91 10.69
C ASP A 112 -7.00 -4.38 10.24
N PRO A 113 -8.06 -4.92 9.57
CA PRO A 113 -8.04 -6.27 9.04
C PRO A 113 -6.80 -6.58 8.19
N SER A 114 -6.28 -5.63 7.41
CA SER A 114 -5.07 -5.82 6.61
C SER A 114 -3.84 -6.12 7.46
N VAL A 115 -3.64 -5.40 8.56
CA VAL A 115 -2.52 -5.64 9.49
C VAL A 115 -2.66 -7.00 10.15
N LYS A 116 -3.88 -7.37 10.58
CA LYS A 116 -4.17 -8.70 11.16
C LYS A 116 -3.90 -9.83 10.16
N SER A 117 -4.23 -9.63 8.89
CA SER A 117 -4.05 -10.61 7.81
C SER A 117 -2.58 -10.94 7.56
N LEU A 118 -1.66 -10.02 7.87
CA LEU A 118 -0.21 -10.17 7.71
C LEU A 118 0.49 -10.86 8.89
N ILE A 119 -0.20 -11.08 10.01
CA ILE A 119 0.40 -11.74 11.21
C ILE A 119 0.97 -13.14 10.90
N PRO A 120 0.33 -14.00 10.09
CA PRO A 120 0.91 -15.27 9.68
C PRO A 120 2.20 -15.13 8.85
N PHE A 121 2.46 -13.95 8.27
CA PHE A 121 3.59 -13.63 7.40
C PHE A 121 4.67 -12.87 8.18
N ALA A 122 5.19 -13.49 9.24
CA ALA A 122 6.10 -12.85 10.19
C ALA A 122 7.30 -12.13 9.53
N ASP A 123 7.93 -12.72 8.50
CA ASP A 123 9.07 -12.11 7.83
C ASP A 123 8.67 -10.88 6.99
N LEU A 124 7.48 -10.89 6.39
CA LEU A 124 6.93 -9.74 5.67
C LEU A 124 6.52 -8.62 6.63
N LEU A 125 5.88 -8.97 7.74
CA LEU A 125 5.54 -8.01 8.79
C LEU A 125 6.82 -7.38 9.38
N ARG A 126 7.86 -8.18 9.60
CA ARG A 126 9.19 -7.70 10.00
C ARG A 126 9.79 -6.76 8.96
N MET A 127 9.72 -7.10 7.68
CA MET A 127 10.20 -6.23 6.59
C MET A 127 9.51 -4.86 6.62
N LEU A 128 8.19 -4.83 6.78
CA LEU A 128 7.43 -3.59 6.89
C LEU A 128 7.82 -2.75 8.11
N ASN A 129 8.14 -3.40 9.24
CA ASN A 129 8.59 -2.75 10.46
C ASN A 129 10.06 -2.30 10.44
N GLU A 130 10.94 -3.02 9.74
CA GLU A 130 12.36 -2.66 9.63
C GLU A 130 12.59 -1.57 8.58
N GLN A 131 11.75 -1.51 7.55
CA GLN A 131 11.83 -0.55 6.46
C GLN A 131 10.72 0.52 6.58
N LEU A 132 10.65 1.23 7.71
CA LEU A 132 9.53 2.14 8.01
C LEU A 132 9.38 3.28 7.01
N GLU A 133 10.48 3.85 6.52
CA GLU A 133 10.44 4.93 5.52
C GLU A 133 9.85 4.43 4.20
N TRP A 134 10.17 3.19 3.81
CA TRP A 134 9.58 2.55 2.64
C TRP A 134 8.09 2.25 2.86
N THR A 135 7.74 1.70 4.02
CA THR A 135 6.35 1.40 4.39
C THR A 135 5.48 2.66 4.38
N GLN A 136 5.99 3.77 4.93
CA GLN A 136 5.32 5.07 4.88
C GLN A 136 5.15 5.56 3.44
N SER A 137 6.23 5.55 2.65
CA SER A 137 6.17 5.95 1.23
C SER A 137 5.17 5.11 0.43
N LEU A 138 5.04 3.82 0.75
CA LEU A 138 4.07 2.92 0.15
C LEU A 138 2.63 3.30 0.53
N GLY A 139 2.38 3.54 1.82
CA GLY A 139 1.07 3.98 2.30
C GLY A 139 0.65 5.33 1.70
N ASP A 140 1.57 6.30 1.68
CA ASP A 140 1.33 7.63 1.10
C ASP A 140 1.00 7.54 -0.39
N ALA A 141 1.72 6.69 -1.14
CA ALA A 141 1.44 6.47 -2.55
C ALA A 141 0.07 5.81 -2.79
N VAL A 142 -0.34 4.88 -1.92
CA VAL A 142 -1.67 4.25 -1.98
C VAL A 142 -2.76 5.29 -1.75
N LEU A 143 -2.59 6.18 -0.76
CA LEU A 143 -3.57 7.23 -0.44
C LEU A 143 -3.64 8.32 -1.52
N ALA A 144 -2.49 8.75 -2.05
CA ALA A 144 -2.40 9.88 -2.98
C ALA A 144 -2.67 9.50 -4.45
N GLN A 145 -2.32 8.27 -4.86
CA GLN A 145 -2.33 7.87 -6.28
C GLN A 145 -2.51 6.36 -6.48
N GLN A 146 -3.53 5.80 -5.83
CA GLN A 146 -3.88 4.37 -5.88
C GLN A 146 -3.89 3.78 -7.30
N GLN A 147 -4.45 4.48 -8.29
CA GLN A 147 -4.54 3.95 -9.64
C GLN A 147 -3.17 3.81 -10.30
N ASP A 148 -2.24 4.76 -10.10
CA ASP A 148 -0.88 4.64 -10.59
C ASP A 148 -0.11 3.50 -9.90
N VAL A 149 -0.35 3.29 -8.60
CA VAL A 149 0.20 2.16 -7.84
C VAL A 149 -0.22 0.83 -8.48
N LEU A 150 -1.52 0.64 -8.69
CA LEU A 150 -2.04 -0.60 -9.30
C LEU A 150 -1.54 -0.78 -10.75
N ASN A 151 -1.53 0.27 -11.55
CA ASN A 151 -1.01 0.20 -12.92
C ASN A 151 0.48 -0.16 -12.94
N THR A 152 1.26 0.39 -12.01
CA THR A 152 2.70 0.09 -11.90
C THR A 152 2.96 -1.37 -11.57
N VAL A 153 2.18 -1.95 -10.65
CA VAL A 153 2.27 -3.40 -10.36
C VAL A 153 2.06 -4.22 -11.63
N GLN A 154 1.04 -3.87 -12.43
CA GLN A 154 0.76 -4.60 -13.67
C GLN A 154 1.85 -4.41 -14.73
N VAL A 155 2.45 -3.22 -14.84
CA VAL A 155 3.63 -2.98 -15.68
C VAL A 155 4.80 -3.89 -15.27
N LEU A 156 5.09 -3.99 -13.98
CA LEU A 156 6.17 -4.83 -13.45
C LEU A 156 5.88 -6.32 -13.66
N ARG A 157 4.64 -6.77 -13.43
CA ARG A 157 4.21 -8.15 -13.72
C ARG A 157 4.33 -8.48 -15.20
N GLY A 158 3.95 -7.57 -16.08
CA GLY A 158 4.13 -7.72 -17.53
C GLY A 158 5.59 -7.89 -17.92
N ARG A 159 6.48 -7.10 -17.30
CA ARG A 159 7.94 -7.22 -17.51
C ARG A 159 8.46 -8.58 -17.03
N ALA A 160 8.12 -9.01 -15.82
CA ALA A 160 8.58 -10.30 -15.29
C ALA A 160 8.03 -11.48 -16.11
N HIS A 161 6.76 -11.42 -16.54
CA HIS A 161 6.16 -12.44 -17.40
C HIS A 161 6.85 -12.51 -18.78
N ALA A 162 7.15 -11.36 -19.40
CA ALA A 162 7.86 -11.31 -20.68
C ALA A 162 9.30 -11.86 -20.62
N LEU A 163 9.90 -11.87 -19.43
CA LEU A 163 11.22 -12.45 -19.15
C LEU A 163 11.13 -13.91 -18.65
N GLU A 164 9.93 -14.50 -18.66
CA GLU A 164 9.66 -15.84 -18.15
C GLU A 164 9.98 -16.05 -16.66
N GLN A 165 10.09 -14.94 -15.91
CA GLN A 165 10.35 -14.92 -14.46
C GLN A 165 9.07 -15.01 -13.63
N LEU A 166 7.90 -14.84 -14.26
CA LEU A 166 6.59 -14.97 -13.64
C LEU A 166 5.77 -16.02 -14.40
N GLN A 167 5.73 -17.24 -13.86
CA GLN A 167 5.07 -18.40 -14.49
C GLN A 167 4.20 -19.17 -13.50
N THR A 168 3.21 -19.87 -14.04
CA THR A 168 2.41 -20.85 -13.29
C THR A 168 3.28 -21.99 -12.81
N SER A 169 3.05 -22.43 -11.58
CA SER A 169 3.80 -23.51 -10.93
C SER A 169 2.93 -24.19 -9.87
N ALA A 170 3.51 -25.14 -9.14
CA ALA A 170 2.85 -25.75 -7.98
C ALA A 170 2.59 -24.78 -6.81
N ARG A 171 3.15 -23.56 -6.86
CA ARG A 171 3.05 -22.55 -5.78
C ARG A 171 2.07 -21.42 -6.11
N GLN A 172 1.92 -21.10 -7.39
CA GLN A 172 1.07 -20.00 -7.86
C GLN A 172 0.49 -20.28 -9.25
N VAL A 173 -0.66 -19.69 -9.54
CA VAL A 173 -1.31 -19.71 -10.86
C VAL A 173 -1.32 -18.30 -11.41
N ILE A 174 -0.84 -18.17 -12.65
CA ILE A 174 -0.80 -16.91 -13.39
C ILE A 174 -1.89 -16.94 -14.46
N THR A 175 -2.77 -15.94 -14.47
CA THR A 175 -3.81 -15.79 -15.49
C THR A 175 -3.67 -14.45 -16.21
N LEU A 176 -3.77 -14.48 -17.54
CA LEU A 176 -3.74 -13.30 -18.38
C LEU A 176 -5.14 -13.02 -18.91
N ALA A 177 -5.59 -11.78 -18.77
CA ALA A 177 -6.83 -11.30 -19.35
C ALA A 177 -6.60 -9.98 -20.10
N PRO A 178 -7.32 -9.70 -21.19
CA PRO A 178 -7.28 -8.38 -21.80
C PRO A 178 -7.79 -7.33 -20.81
N ALA A 179 -7.09 -6.20 -20.72
CA ALA A 179 -7.59 -5.05 -19.97
C ALA A 179 -8.73 -4.39 -20.74
N GLU A 180 -9.74 -3.89 -20.03
CA GLU A 180 -10.75 -3.02 -20.64
C GLU A 180 -10.05 -1.79 -21.24
N ALA A 181 -10.31 -1.52 -22.51
CA ALA A 181 -9.72 -0.37 -23.20
C ALA A 181 -10.23 0.91 -22.55
N LYS A 182 -9.35 1.57 -21.78
CA LYS A 182 -9.61 2.88 -21.21
C LYS A 182 -8.87 3.94 -22.02
N LEU A 183 -9.54 5.07 -22.26
CA LEU A 183 -8.89 6.23 -22.84
C LEU A 183 -7.74 6.66 -21.91
N PRO A 184 -6.56 6.99 -22.47
CA PRO A 184 -5.44 7.45 -21.67
C PRO A 184 -5.87 8.70 -20.89
N SER A 185 -5.73 8.67 -19.56
CA SER A 185 -5.91 9.84 -18.73
C SER A 185 -4.61 10.63 -18.68
N SER A 186 -4.67 11.96 -18.79
CA SER A 186 -3.52 12.85 -18.60
C SER A 186 -3.16 13.05 -17.14
N THR A 187 -4.02 12.62 -16.21
CA THR A 187 -3.80 12.75 -14.76
C THR A 187 -3.02 11.59 -14.16
N LEU A 188 -2.87 10.49 -14.89
CA LEU A 188 -2.10 9.32 -14.48
C LEU A 188 -0.66 9.46 -14.95
N VAL A 189 0.27 9.12 -14.06
CA VAL A 189 1.70 9.05 -14.41
C VAL A 189 2.07 7.67 -14.95
N VAL A 190 1.26 6.64 -14.67
CA VAL A 190 1.39 5.28 -15.20
C VAL A 190 0.08 4.83 -15.83
N GLN A 191 0.11 4.62 -17.15
CA GLN A 191 -1.06 4.16 -17.89
C GLN A 191 -1.34 2.67 -17.63
N PRO A 192 -2.63 2.25 -17.63
CA PRO A 192 -2.98 0.85 -17.48
C PRO A 192 -2.40 0.03 -18.64
N PRO A 193 -1.77 -1.13 -18.38
CA PRO A 193 -1.28 -2.00 -19.44
C PRO A 193 -2.45 -2.67 -20.18
N PRO A 194 -2.23 -3.12 -21.42
CA PRO A 194 -3.27 -3.75 -22.25
C PRO A 194 -3.68 -5.16 -21.78
N GLN A 195 -2.90 -5.75 -20.88
CA GLN A 195 -3.16 -7.06 -20.29
C GLN A 195 -3.12 -6.94 -18.77
N ILE A 196 -4.04 -7.64 -18.12
CA ILE A 196 -4.09 -7.84 -16.68
C ILE A 196 -3.48 -9.22 -16.39
N ILE A 197 -2.48 -9.24 -15.50
CA ILE A 197 -1.87 -10.45 -14.96
C ILE A 197 -2.32 -10.59 -13.50
N THR A 198 -3.04 -11.66 -13.21
CA THR A 198 -3.42 -12.04 -11.85
C THR A 198 -2.51 -13.15 -11.33
N ILE A 199 -2.17 -13.06 -10.04
CA ILE A 199 -1.36 -14.05 -9.34
C ILE A 199 -2.21 -14.60 -8.20
N ALA A 200 -2.57 -15.87 -8.27
CA ALA A 200 -3.30 -16.57 -7.22
C ALA A 200 -2.44 -17.69 -6.61
N PRO A 201 -2.59 -18.00 -5.32
CA PRO A 201 -2.06 -19.24 -4.77
C PRO A 201 -2.58 -20.45 -5.56
N ALA A 202 -1.72 -21.46 -5.76
CA ALA A 202 -2.15 -22.70 -6.41
C ALA A 202 -3.12 -23.53 -5.54
N GLN A 203 -3.08 -23.30 -4.22
CA GLN A 203 -4.01 -23.87 -3.25
C GLN A 203 -4.60 -22.70 -2.43
N PRO A 204 -5.93 -22.62 -2.25
CA PRO A 204 -6.57 -21.48 -1.60
C PRO A 204 -6.04 -21.16 -0.20
N ASP A 205 -5.76 -22.19 0.61
CA ASP A 205 -5.39 -22.03 2.02
C ASP A 205 -3.87 -22.01 2.25
N LEU A 206 -3.06 -22.05 1.18
CA LEU A 206 -1.60 -22.14 1.27
C LEU A 206 -0.93 -21.10 0.37
N VAL A 207 -0.50 -20.00 0.99
CA VAL A 207 0.13 -18.88 0.29
C VAL A 207 1.64 -19.01 0.34
N PHE A 208 2.28 -18.98 -0.83
CA PHE A 208 3.72 -18.92 -0.94
C PHE A 208 4.15 -17.49 -1.27
N VAL A 209 4.94 -16.87 -0.40
CA VAL A 209 5.49 -15.53 -0.64
C VAL A 209 6.72 -15.66 -1.53
N PRO A 210 6.75 -15.06 -2.73
CA PRO A 210 7.93 -15.09 -3.55
C PRO A 210 9.02 -14.20 -2.94
N VAL A 211 10.25 -14.70 -2.98
CA VAL A 211 11.47 -13.97 -2.67
C VAL A 211 12.26 -13.87 -3.96
N TYR A 212 12.65 -12.66 -4.33
CA TYR A 212 13.36 -12.44 -5.58
C TYR A 212 14.24 -11.20 -5.48
N ASN A 213 15.26 -11.16 -6.32
CA ASN A 213 16.03 -9.94 -6.55
C ASN A 213 15.39 -9.16 -7.70
N PRO A 214 14.84 -7.95 -7.49
CA PRO A 214 14.27 -7.13 -8.54
C PRO A 214 15.20 -6.89 -9.73
N GLY A 215 16.52 -6.79 -9.49
CA GLY A 215 17.52 -6.62 -10.55
C GLY A 215 17.71 -7.85 -11.45
N VAL A 216 17.19 -9.02 -11.03
CA VAL A 216 17.20 -10.24 -11.84
C VAL A 216 15.84 -10.44 -12.51
N VAL A 217 14.74 -10.45 -11.74
CA VAL A 217 13.41 -10.80 -12.28
C VAL A 217 12.84 -9.78 -13.26
N PHE A 218 13.23 -8.51 -13.13
CA PHE A 218 12.85 -7.46 -14.07
C PHE A 218 13.93 -7.20 -15.13
N GLY A 219 15.02 -7.95 -15.14
CA GLY A 219 16.14 -7.77 -16.06
C GLY A 219 16.77 -6.38 -15.94
N ARG A 220 17.22 -5.82 -17.08
CA ARG A 220 17.85 -4.50 -17.10
C ARG A 220 16.87 -3.42 -16.64
N TRP A 221 17.15 -2.86 -15.46
CA TRP A 221 16.31 -1.81 -14.88
C TRP A 221 16.35 -0.52 -15.73
N PRO A 222 15.21 0.06 -16.12
CA PRO A 222 15.15 1.21 -17.01
C PRO A 222 15.47 2.55 -16.33
N HIS A 223 15.50 2.60 -15.00
CA HIS A 223 15.60 3.84 -14.23
C HIS A 223 16.82 3.85 -13.30
N PRO A 224 18.03 4.17 -13.80
CA PRO A 224 19.25 4.12 -12.99
C PRO A 224 19.23 5.03 -11.75
N ALA A 225 18.52 6.16 -11.82
CA ALA A 225 18.38 7.10 -10.71
C ALA A 225 17.45 6.59 -9.59
N TYR A 226 16.63 5.58 -9.86
CA TYR A 226 15.68 4.99 -8.92
C TYR A 226 15.80 3.47 -8.97
N PRO A 227 16.92 2.90 -8.48
CA PRO A 227 17.07 1.46 -8.40
C PRO A 227 16.06 0.88 -7.38
N PRO A 228 15.52 -0.33 -7.63
CA PRO A 228 14.69 -1.00 -6.64
C PRO A 228 15.56 -1.39 -5.45
N PHE A 229 15.05 -1.21 -4.23
CA PHE A 229 15.73 -1.76 -3.06
C PHE A 229 15.44 -3.26 -2.95
N TYR A 230 16.36 -3.98 -2.31
CA TYR A 230 16.29 -5.43 -2.17
C TYR A 230 16.51 -5.79 -0.69
N VAL A 231 15.55 -6.49 -0.12
CA VAL A 231 15.67 -7.08 1.22
C VAL A 231 16.04 -8.55 1.04
N PRO A 232 17.29 -8.96 1.33
CA PRO A 232 17.68 -10.35 1.21
C PRO A 232 16.86 -11.21 2.18
N PRO A 233 16.47 -12.43 1.79
CA PRO A 233 15.80 -13.34 2.71
C PRO A 233 16.70 -13.69 3.89
N PRO A 234 16.13 -14.07 5.04
CA PRO A 234 16.91 -14.56 6.16
C PRO A 234 17.85 -15.71 5.75
N PRO A 235 19.13 -15.70 6.15
CA PRO A 235 20.07 -16.77 5.82
C PRO A 235 19.57 -18.16 6.20
N ALA A 236 18.77 -18.27 7.25
CA ALA A 236 18.16 -19.51 7.73
C ALA A 236 17.28 -20.22 6.70
N TRP A 237 16.78 -19.52 5.68
CA TRP A 237 15.98 -20.14 4.62
C TRP A 237 16.81 -20.89 3.57
N GLY A 238 18.13 -20.70 3.54
CA GLY A 238 19.01 -21.43 2.62
C GLY A 238 18.77 -21.13 1.13
N LEU A 239 18.12 -20.00 0.79
CA LEU A 239 17.75 -19.65 -0.58
C LEU A 239 18.89 -19.08 -1.44
N GLY A 240 20.14 -19.08 -0.95
CA GLY A 240 21.26 -18.38 -1.56
C GLY A 240 21.42 -18.64 -3.07
N ASN A 241 21.49 -19.91 -3.47
CA ASN A 241 21.63 -20.27 -4.89
C ASN A 241 20.31 -20.21 -5.68
N ALA A 242 19.16 -20.34 -5.00
CA ALA A 242 17.84 -20.33 -5.65
C ALA A 242 17.45 -18.94 -6.16
N LEU A 243 18.04 -17.87 -5.61
CA LEU A 243 17.81 -16.50 -6.07
C LEU A 243 18.64 -16.14 -7.30
N LEU A 244 19.65 -16.94 -7.66
CA LEU A 244 20.41 -16.78 -8.91
C LEU A 244 19.54 -17.05 -10.14
N THR A 245 18.50 -17.89 -9.99
CA THR A 245 17.50 -18.15 -11.02
C THR A 245 16.35 -17.13 -11.01
N GLY A 246 16.48 -16.04 -10.23
CA GLY A 246 15.56 -14.91 -10.20
C GLY A 246 14.56 -14.94 -9.06
N MET A 247 13.80 -16.02 -8.92
CA MET A 247 12.74 -16.15 -7.92
C MET A 247 12.81 -17.48 -7.16
N ALA A 248 12.63 -17.37 -5.85
CA ALA A 248 12.39 -18.47 -4.93
C ALA A 248 11.09 -18.22 -4.17
N PHE A 249 10.64 -19.18 -3.35
CA PHE A 249 9.49 -19.01 -2.49
C PHE A 249 9.86 -19.29 -1.05
N ALA A 250 9.35 -18.45 -0.16
CA ALA A 250 9.20 -18.77 1.26
C ALA A 250 8.52 -20.14 1.44
N GLY A 251 8.69 -20.75 2.62
CA GLY A 251 7.79 -21.83 3.04
C GLY A 251 6.32 -21.38 2.93
N GLY A 252 5.43 -22.34 2.64
CA GLY A 252 4.00 -22.02 2.50
C GLY A 252 3.40 -21.60 3.84
N VAL A 253 2.66 -20.50 3.83
CA VAL A 253 1.93 -19.99 4.99
C VAL A 253 0.49 -20.44 4.87
N ALA A 254 0.04 -21.22 5.85
CA ALA A 254 -1.37 -21.58 5.95
C ALA A 254 -2.18 -20.34 6.35
N VAL A 255 -3.18 -20.00 5.54
CA VAL A 255 -4.08 -18.88 5.80
C VAL A 255 -5.47 -19.40 6.16
N VAL A 256 -6.19 -18.63 6.97
CA VAL A 256 -7.55 -18.95 7.38
C VAL A 256 -8.51 -17.95 6.75
N GLY A 257 -9.64 -18.43 6.24
CA GLY A 257 -10.60 -17.61 5.50
C GLY A 257 -11.18 -16.43 6.29
N SER A 258 -11.13 -16.44 7.63
CA SER A 258 -11.54 -15.30 8.46
C SER A 258 -10.55 -14.11 8.43
N LEU A 259 -9.30 -14.36 8.05
CA LEU A 259 -8.26 -13.34 7.92
C LEU A 259 -7.98 -13.00 6.44
N TRP A 260 -8.57 -13.73 5.47
CA TRP A 260 -8.19 -13.69 4.05
C TRP A 260 -9.43 -13.67 3.14
N GLY A 261 -9.28 -13.37 1.84
CA GLY A 261 -10.40 -13.37 0.89
C GLY A 261 -11.36 -12.16 0.95
N TRP A 262 -11.15 -11.23 1.88
CA TRP A 262 -11.97 -10.04 2.08
C TRP A 262 -11.58 -8.85 1.18
N ALA A 263 -10.38 -8.84 0.59
CA ALA A 263 -9.94 -7.80 -0.35
C ALA A 263 -9.34 -8.41 -1.62
N ARG A 264 -9.70 -7.85 -2.78
CA ARG A 264 -9.11 -8.18 -4.09
C ARG A 264 -8.84 -6.93 -4.91
N PRO A 265 -7.76 -6.88 -5.70
CA PRO A 265 -7.50 -5.74 -6.57
C PRO A 265 -8.56 -5.65 -7.66
N GLY A 266 -9.11 -4.45 -7.86
CA GLY A 266 -9.98 -4.13 -8.98
C GLY A 266 -9.17 -3.76 -10.22
N TRP A 267 -8.40 -4.72 -10.72
CA TRP A 267 -7.55 -4.54 -11.90
C TRP A 267 -8.35 -3.94 -13.07
N GLY A 268 -7.76 -2.93 -13.72
CA GLY A 268 -8.40 -2.22 -14.83
C GLY A 268 -9.51 -1.25 -14.42
N ARG A 269 -10.10 -1.35 -13.22
CA ARG A 269 -11.19 -0.48 -12.74
C ARG A 269 -10.74 0.62 -11.78
N GLY A 270 -9.51 0.55 -11.28
CA GLY A 270 -8.86 1.63 -10.53
C GLY A 270 -9.24 1.69 -9.06
N GLY A 271 -9.59 0.54 -8.46
CA GLY A 271 -9.97 0.45 -7.05
C GLY A 271 -9.61 -0.89 -6.42
N VAL A 272 -9.91 -1.02 -5.14
CA VAL A 272 -9.83 -2.27 -4.37
C VAL A 272 -11.26 -2.74 -4.07
N TYR A 273 -11.56 -4.00 -4.35
CA TYR A 273 -12.84 -4.61 -3.99
C TYR A 273 -12.74 -5.19 -2.58
N VAL A 274 -13.58 -4.70 -1.68
CA VAL A 274 -13.71 -5.19 -0.31
C VAL A 274 -15.03 -5.94 -0.19
N ASN A 275 -14.96 -7.23 0.14
CA ASN A 275 -16.12 -8.04 0.51
C ASN A 275 -16.32 -7.85 2.02
N VAL A 276 -17.27 -6.98 2.38
CA VAL A 276 -17.77 -6.83 3.76
C VAL A 276 -18.93 -7.78 4.03
#